data_AF-A0A6B2UL95-F1
#
_entry.id   AF-A0A6B2UL95-F1
#
_cell.length_a   1.000
_cell.length_b   1.000
_cell.length_c   1.000
_cell.angle_alpha   90.00
_cell.angle_beta   90.00
_cell.angle_gamma   90.00
#
_symmetry.space_group_name_H-M   'P 1'
#
loop_
_entity.id
_entity.type
_entity.pdbx_description
1 polymer ?
#
loop_
_entity_poly.entity_id
_entity_poly.type
_entity_poly.pdbx_seq_one_letter_code
_entity_poly.pdbx_strand_id
1 'polypeptide(L)' 'AAEHRAPDRLARRLVRVADALLDLHDRTGGLLPLGGLKPQAAHRARLALAEAAGTVLAGGLTLLGISAPQYV' A
#
# COMPACT_ATOMS: atom_id res chain seq x y z
N ALA A 1 4.39 25.81 14.85
CA ALA A 1 3.07 25.42 14.28
C ALA A 1 3.14 24.93 12.82
N ALA A 2 3.97 25.51 11.93
CA ALA A 2 4.07 25.06 10.53
C ALA A 2 4.70 23.67 10.36
N GLU A 3 5.73 23.35 11.16
CA GLU A 3 6.40 22.04 11.11
C GLU A 3 5.50 20.89 11.55
N HIS A 4 4.56 21.09 12.47
CA HIS A 4 3.57 20.07 12.87
C HIS A 4 2.59 19.72 11.74
N ARG A 5 2.36 20.62 10.78
CA ARG A 5 1.47 20.30 9.63
C ARG A 5 2.15 19.39 8.61
N ALA A 6 3.48 19.32 8.59
CA ALA A 6 4.23 18.47 7.68
C ALA A 6 4.01 16.96 7.97
N PRO A 7 4.17 16.46 9.21
CA PRO A 7 3.88 15.06 9.54
C PRO A 7 2.39 14.75 9.39
N ASP A 8 1.48 15.67 9.73
CA ASP A 8 0.04 15.47 9.52
C ASP A 8 -0.34 15.28 8.05
N ARG A 9 0.29 16.05 7.15
CA ARG A 9 0.06 15.93 5.71
C ARG A 9 0.62 14.61 5.18
N LEU A 10 1.78 14.19 5.67
CA LEU A 10 2.39 12.90 5.33
C LEU A 10 1.48 11.75 5.78
N ALA A 11 1.07 11.73 7.05
CA ALA A 11 0.16 10.72 7.58
C ALA A 11 -1.15 10.63 6.78
N ARG A 12 -1.79 11.76 6.47
CA ARG A 12 -3.00 11.79 5.62
C ARG A 12 -2.75 11.31 4.19
N ARG A 13 -1.52 11.41 3.67
CA ARG A 13 -1.18 10.88 2.35
C ARG A 13 -0.98 9.37 2.42
N LEU A 14 -0.33 8.85 3.46
CA LEU A 14 -0.14 7.42 3.67
C LEU A 14 -1.48 6.70 3.89
N VAL A 15 -2.39 7.27 4.69
CA VAL A 15 -3.75 6.72 4.86
C VAL A 15 -4.46 6.60 3.50
N ARG A 16 -4.42 7.66 2.67
CA ARG A 16 -5.02 7.61 1.32
C ARG A 16 -4.39 6.56 0.40
N VAL A 17 -3.09 6.27 0.54
CA VAL A 17 -2.42 5.22 -0.22
C VAL A 17 -2.88 3.84 0.26
N ALA A 18 -2.98 3.66 1.58
CA ALA A 18 -3.47 2.41 2.18
C ALA A 18 -4.93 2.15 1.79
N ASP A 19 -5.81 3.14 1.92
CA ASP A 19 -7.23 3.03 1.55
C ASP A 19 -7.38 2.67 0.07
N ALA A 20 -6.63 3.34 -0.82
CA ALA A 20 -6.68 3.03 -2.25
C ALA A 20 -6.22 1.60 -2.58
N LEU A 21 -5.24 1.06 -1.83
CA LEU A 21 -4.78 -0.31 -1.98
C LEU A 21 -5.84 -1.32 -1.51
N LEU A 22 -6.50 -1.04 -0.38
CA LEU A 22 -7.59 -1.87 0.14
C LEU A 22 -8.80 -1.85 -0.81
N ASP A 23 -9.21 -0.69 -1.29
CA ASP A 23 -10.27 -0.54 -2.29
C ASP A 23 -9.97 -1.30 -3.58
N LEU A 24 -8.70 -1.36 -3.99
CA LEU A 24 -8.28 -2.15 -5.15
C LEU A 24 -8.42 -3.65 -4.85
N HIS A 25 -7.97 -4.09 -3.68
CA HIS A 25 -8.08 -5.49 -3.25
C HIS A 25 -9.54 -5.95 -3.24
N ASP A 26 -10.42 -5.18 -2.60
CA ASP A 26 -11.84 -5.50 -2.48
C ASP A 26 -12.55 -5.53 -3.83
N ARG A 27 -12.30 -4.52 -4.69
CA ARG A 27 -12.91 -4.47 -6.03
C ARG A 27 -12.46 -5.57 -6.98
N THR A 28 -11.26 -6.11 -6.77
CA THR A 28 -10.71 -7.15 -7.64
C THR A 28 -10.88 -8.57 -7.10
N GLY A 29 -11.37 -8.71 -5.85
CA GLY A 29 -11.52 -10.00 -5.18
C GLY A 29 -10.18 -10.65 -4.82
N GLY A 30 -9.11 -9.85 -4.74
CA GLY A 30 -7.75 -10.32 -4.47
C GLY A 30 -6.71 -9.90 -5.51
N LEU A 31 -5.47 -9.71 -5.06
CA LEU A 31 -4.33 -9.33 -5.91
C LEU A 31 -3.73 -10.54 -6.64
N LEU A 32 -3.88 -11.73 -6.05
CA LEU A 32 -3.40 -12.99 -6.59
C LEU A 32 -4.54 -13.77 -7.25
N PRO A 33 -4.23 -14.65 -8.23
CA PRO A 33 -5.23 -15.52 -8.82
C PRO A 33 -5.83 -16.45 -7.76
N LEU A 34 -7.15 -16.49 -7.65
CA LEU A 34 -7.87 -17.47 -6.83
C LEU A 34 -7.96 -18.80 -7.60
N GLY A 35 -7.63 -19.91 -6.93
CA GLY A 35 -7.93 -21.29 -7.34
C GLY A 35 -7.71 -21.65 -8.81
N GLY A 36 -6.52 -22.17 -9.17
CA GLY A 36 -6.25 -22.84 -10.45
C GLY A 36 -6.37 -21.98 -11.72
N LEU A 37 -6.84 -20.73 -11.62
CA LEU A 37 -6.92 -19.79 -12.73
C LEU A 37 -5.51 -19.40 -13.19
N LYS A 38 -5.31 -19.37 -14.51
CA LYS A 38 -4.02 -18.97 -15.08
C LYS A 38 -3.71 -17.50 -14.71
N PRO A 39 -2.50 -17.18 -14.22
CA PRO A 39 -2.11 -15.80 -13.91
C PRO A 39 -2.17 -14.92 -15.16
N GLN A 40 -3.07 -13.94 -15.15
CA GLN A 40 -3.18 -12.97 -16.24
C GLN A 40 -2.29 -11.74 -16.00
N ALA A 41 -2.02 -10.97 -17.06
CA ALA A 41 -1.23 -9.73 -16.98
C ALA A 41 -1.79 -8.74 -15.94
N ALA A 42 -3.11 -8.67 -15.80
CA ALA A 42 -3.76 -7.83 -14.78
C ALA A 42 -3.36 -8.22 -13.34
N HIS A 43 -3.21 -9.50 -13.04
CA HIS A 43 -2.80 -9.97 -11.71
C HIS A 43 -1.35 -9.58 -11.40
N ARG A 44 -0.45 -9.71 -12.39
CA ARG A 44 0.94 -9.26 -12.23
C ARG A 44 1.03 -7.75 -12.01
N ALA A 45 0.25 -6.97 -12.76
CA ALA A 45 0.21 -5.52 -12.59
C ALA A 45 -0.32 -5.11 -11.21
N ARG A 46 -1.36 -5.79 -10.71
CA ARG A 46 -1.91 -5.59 -9.35
C ARG A 46 -0.90 -5.94 -8.27
N LEU A 47 -0.19 -7.06 -8.42
CA LEU A 47 0.86 -7.47 -7.48
C LEU A 47 2.00 -6.45 -7.44
N ALA A 48 2.51 -6.02 -8.59
CA ALA A 48 3.57 -5.01 -8.67
C ALA A 48 3.12 -3.66 -8.06
N LEU A 49 1.85 -3.29 -8.21
CA LEU A 49 1.29 -2.11 -7.57
C LEU A 49 1.26 -2.24 -6.05
N ALA A 50 0.89 -3.41 -5.53
CA ALA A 50 0.87 -3.68 -4.10
C ALA A 50 2.28 -3.64 -3.48
N GLU A 51 3.29 -4.18 -4.18
CA GLU A 51 4.69 -4.11 -3.77
C GLU A 51 5.20 -2.66 -3.72
N ALA A 52 4.87 -1.86 -4.74
CA ALA A 52 5.23 -0.44 -4.78
C ALA A 52 4.54 0.34 -3.65
N ALA A 53 3.25 0.08 -3.40
CA ALA A 53 2.51 0.69 -2.30
C ALA A 53 3.10 0.31 -0.94
N GLY A 54 3.47 -0.96 -0.74
CA GLY A 54 4.16 -1.43 0.47
C GLY A 54 5.47 -0.67 0.72
N THR A 55 6.27 -0.44 -0.32
CA THR A 55 7.51 0.34 -0.24
C THR A 55 7.26 1.80 0.16
N VAL A 56 6.25 2.44 -0.44
CA VAL A 56 5.87 3.84 -0.11
C VAL A 56 5.40 3.94 1.34
N LEU A 57 4.60 2.98 1.81
CA LEU A 57 4.12 2.94 3.19
C LEU A 57 5.27 2.72 4.17
N ALA A 58 6.15 1.76 3.91
CA ALA A 58 7.31 1.48 4.76
C ALA A 58 8.25 2.70 4.89
N GLY A 59 8.56 3.35 3.77
CA GLY A 59 9.37 4.58 3.76
C GLY A 59 8.67 5.74 4.48
N GLY A 60 7.38 5.92 4.24
CA GLY A 60 6.59 6.97 4.91
C GLY A 60 6.46 6.78 6.42
N LEU A 61 6.26 5.55 6.88
CA LEU A 61 6.23 5.21 8.30
C LEU A 61 7.58 5.46 8.96
N THR A 62 8.68 5.10 8.28
CA THR A 62 10.05 5.38 8.76
C THR A 62 10.27 6.88 8.97
N LEU A 63 9.79 7.73 8.05
CA LEU A 63 9.86 9.20 8.20
C LEU A 63 9.02 9.73 9.37
N LEU A 64 7.99 9.00 9.80
CA LEU A 64 7.21 9.31 10.99
C LEU A 64 7.82 8.73 12.28
N GLY A 65 8.96 8.05 12.20
CA GLY A 65 9.59 7.36 13.33
C GLY A 65 8.88 6.07 13.74
N ILE A 66 8.00 5.53 12.87
CA ILE A 66 7.25 4.30 13.08
C ILE A 66 7.95 3.18 12.32
N SER A 67 8.35 2.12 13.02
CA SER A 67 8.86 0.93 12.35
C SER A 67 7.71 0.21 11.62
N ALA A 68 7.89 -0.04 10.33
CA ALA A 68 6.96 -0.84 9.55
C ALA A 68 7.24 -2.32 9.81
N PRO A 69 6.32 -3.10 10.40
CA PRO A 69 6.54 -4.52 10.63
C PRO A 69 6.61 -5.26 9.29
N GLN A 70 7.70 -5.98 9.09
CA GLN A 70 7.82 -6.98 8.03
C GLN A 70 7.08 -8.24 8.48
N TYR A 71 5.98 -8.56 7.81
CA TYR A 71 5.29 -9.82 8.02
C TYR A 71 6.09 -10.93 7.32
N VAL A 72 6.65 -11.84 8.11
CA VAL A 72 7.48 -12.98 7.67
C VAL A 72 6.63 -14.23 7.62
#